data_AF-A0A2U9IC70-F1
#
_entry.id   AF-A0A2U9IC70-F1
#
_cell.length_a   1.000
_cell.length_b   1.000
_cell.length_c   1.000
_cell.angle_alpha   90.00
_cell.angle_beta   90.00
_cell.angle_gamma   90.00
#
_symmetry.space_group_name_H-M   'P 1'
#
loop_
_entity.id
_entity.type
_entity.pdbx_description
1 polymer ?
#
loop_
_entity_poly.entity_id
_entity_poly.type
_entity_poly.pdbx_seq_one_letter_code
_entity_poly.pdbx_strand_id
1 'polypeptide(L)'
;MLLMSEEKVLSSPIKRKIVYLLKTDGPMIFKTIKDEISISSDSLKIALNDLEADGIIKKKKGKIELTELGKEISQKISSME
;
A
#
# COMPACT_ATOMS: atom_id res chain seq x y z
N MET A 1 -0.09 8.73 -17.12
CA MET A 1 -0.94 8.49 -15.92
C MET A 1 -0.18 7.91 -14.72
N LEU A 2 0.95 7.21 -14.90
CA LEU A 2 1.78 6.65 -13.80
C LEU A 2 2.25 7.67 -12.74
N LEU A 3 2.62 8.89 -13.14
CA LEU A 3 3.13 9.93 -12.23
C LEU A 3 2.14 10.32 -11.12
N MET A 4 0.84 10.42 -11.43
CA MET A 4 -0.17 10.85 -10.45
C MET A 4 -0.39 9.83 -9.33
N SER A 5 -0.40 8.54 -9.65
CA SER A 5 -0.59 7.49 -8.64
C SER A 5 0.65 7.35 -7.75
N GLU A 6 1.85 7.52 -8.31
CA GLU A 6 3.10 7.58 -7.54
C GLU A 6 3.11 8.76 -6.56
N GLU A 7 2.78 9.98 -7.02
CA GLU A 7 2.71 11.16 -6.16
C GLU A 7 1.66 11.02 -5.05
N LYS A 8 0.53 10.35 -5.29
CA LYS A 8 -0.49 10.08 -4.25
C LYS A 8 0.02 9.12 -3.17
N VAL A 9 0.79 8.10 -3.55
CA VAL A 9 1.42 7.18 -2.58
C VAL A 9 2.46 7.93 -1.77
N LEU A 10 3.33 8.68 -2.45
CA LEU A 10 4.37 9.45 -1.80
C LEU A 10 3.79 10.59 -0.95
N SER A 11 2.70 11.25 -1.31
CA SER A 11 2.14 12.32 -0.48
C SER A 11 1.43 11.83 0.80
N SER A 12 1.01 10.56 0.85
CA SER A 12 0.24 10.02 1.99
C SER A 12 1.08 9.10 2.89
N PRO A 13 1.33 9.48 4.16
CA PRO A 13 2.08 8.65 5.10
C PRO A 13 1.47 7.25 5.30
N ILE A 14 0.14 7.15 5.27
CA ILE A 14 -0.57 5.87 5.43
C ILE A 14 -0.30 4.97 4.22
N LYS A 15 -0.45 5.50 3.00
CA LYS A 15 -0.22 4.73 1.77
C LYS A 15 1.23 4.26 1.66
N ARG A 16 2.20 5.12 2.00
CA ARG A 16 3.62 4.73 2.08
C ARG A 16 3.83 3.55 3.02
N LYS A 17 3.30 3.64 4.25
CA LYS A 17 3.44 2.56 5.25
C LYS A 17 2.85 1.25 4.76
N ILE A 18 1.65 1.27 4.15
CA ILE A 18 1.03 0.06 3.60
C ILE A 18 1.90 -0.56 2.50
N VAL A 19 2.35 0.24 1.54
CA VAL A 19 3.16 -0.25 0.42
C VAL A 19 4.52 -0.78 0.90
N TYR A 20 5.14 -0.10 1.88
CA TYR A 20 6.38 -0.54 2.50
C TYR A 20 6.21 -1.88 3.22
N LEU A 21 5.19 -2.01 4.07
CA LEU A 21 4.88 -3.24 4.82
C LEU A 21 4.66 -4.43 3.88
N LEU A 22 3.90 -4.24 2.79
CA LEU A 22 3.67 -5.29 1.79
C LEU A 22 4.92 -5.67 0.99
N LYS A 23 5.91 -4.77 0.90
CA LYS A 23 7.20 -5.04 0.27
C LYS A 23 8.11 -5.86 1.20
N THR A 24 8.16 -5.50 2.48
CA THR A 24 9.04 -6.14 3.48
C THR A 24 8.52 -7.50 3.92
N ASP A 25 7.23 -7.57 4.26
CA ASP A 25 6.62 -8.75 4.91
C ASP A 25 5.78 -9.59 3.93
N GLY A 26 5.54 -9.06 2.73
CA GLY A 26 4.80 -9.74 1.67
C GLY A 26 3.27 -9.68 1.85
N PRO A 27 2.52 -10.58 1.19
CA PRO A 27 1.06 -10.56 1.20
C PRO A 27 0.44 -10.85 2.57
N MET A 28 -0.45 -9.97 3.04
CA MET A 28 -1.05 -10.06 4.37
C MET A 28 -2.52 -9.65 4.43
N ILE A 29 -3.19 -10.03 5.51
CA ILE A 29 -4.62 -9.76 5.71
C ILE A 29 -4.83 -8.34 6.27
N PHE A 30 -6.03 -7.79 6.04
CA PHE A 30 -6.43 -6.46 6.51
C PHE A 30 -6.14 -6.23 8.00
N LYS A 31 -6.44 -7.24 8.83
CA LYS A 31 -6.24 -7.15 10.29
C LYS A 31 -4.77 -6.88 10.65
N THR A 32 -3.85 -7.64 10.04
CA THR A 32 -2.41 -7.49 10.27
C THR A 32 -1.94 -6.10 9.87
N ILE A 33 -2.30 -5.62 8.67
CA ILE A 33 -1.92 -4.28 8.21
C ILE A 33 -2.44 -3.19 9.17
N LYS A 34 -3.66 -3.34 9.67
CA LYS A 34 -4.26 -2.40 10.62
C LYS A 34 -3.50 -2.37 11.94
N ASP A 35 -3.14 -3.54 12.45
CA ASP A 35 -2.47 -3.70 13.74
C ASP A 35 -1.03 -3.15 13.65
N GLU A 36 -0.31 -3.41 12.54
CA GLU A 36 1.04 -2.87 12.28
C GLU A 36 1.08 -1.35 12.13
N ILE A 37 0.13 -0.78 11.38
CA ILE A 37 0.11 0.66 11.07
C ILE A 37 -0.59 1.47 12.17
N SER A 38 -1.32 0.81 13.08
CA SER A 38 -2.04 1.40 14.22
C SER A 38 -3.00 2.53 13.80
N ILE A 39 -3.85 2.26 12.81
CA ILE A 39 -4.85 3.22 12.30
C ILE A 39 -6.29 2.71 12.42
N SER A 40 -7.25 3.62 12.28
CA SER A 40 -8.67 3.26 12.26
C SER A 40 -9.00 2.35 11.08
N SER A 41 -9.99 1.46 11.26
CA SER A 41 -10.45 0.56 10.21
C SER A 41 -10.95 1.33 8.97
N ASP A 42 -11.58 2.49 9.16
CA ASP A 42 -12.14 3.28 8.06
C ASP A 42 -11.04 3.99 7.27
N SER A 43 -10.04 4.56 7.96
CA SER A 43 -8.85 5.13 7.32
C SER A 43 -8.10 4.08 6.50
N LEU A 44 -7.95 2.86 7.03
CA LEU A 44 -7.29 1.78 6.30
C LEU A 44 -8.10 1.35 5.06
N LYS A 45 -9.42 1.23 5.18
CA LYS A 45 -10.29 0.89 4.03
C LYS A 45 -10.17 1.93 2.91
N ILE A 46 -10.20 3.22 3.25
CA ILE A 46 -10.04 4.31 2.28
C ILE A 46 -8.68 4.20 1.59
N ALA A 47 -7.60 4.07 2.37
CA ALA A 47 -6.26 3.97 1.80
C ALA A 47 -6.09 2.74 0.90
N LEU A 48 -6.63 1.58 1.29
CA LEU A 48 -6.57 0.36 0.49
C LEU A 48 -7.42 0.47 -0.79
N ASN A 49 -8.62 1.05 -0.71
CA ASN A 49 -9.45 1.24 -1.89
C ASN A 49 -8.79 2.20 -2.89
N ASP A 50 -8.16 3.27 -2.41
CA ASP A 50 -7.40 4.17 -3.26
C ASP A 50 -6.23 3.45 -3.94
N LEU A 51 -5.43 2.69 -3.18
CA LEU A 51 -4.30 1.93 -3.70
C LEU A 51 -4.73 0.86 -4.70
N GLU A 52 -5.89 0.23 -4.48
CA GLU A 52 -6.47 -0.75 -5.39
C GLU A 52 -6.99 -0.09 -6.67
N ALA A 53 -7.66 1.06 -6.57
CA ALA A 53 -8.13 1.85 -7.71
C ALA A 53 -6.98 2.41 -8.54
N ASP A 54 -5.88 2.79 -7.91
CA ASP A 54 -4.62 3.20 -8.56
C ASP A 54 -3.82 1.99 -9.12
N GLY A 55 -4.30 0.75 -8.94
CA GLY A 55 -3.66 -0.46 -9.47
C GLY A 55 -2.36 -0.87 -8.79
N ILE A 56 -2.10 -0.37 -7.58
CA ILE A 56 -0.87 -0.57 -6.80
C ILE A 56 -0.95 -1.88 -5.98
N ILE A 57 -2.13 -2.18 -5.46
CA ILE A 57 -2.39 -3.41 -4.72
C ILE A 57 -3.53 -4.19 -5.36
N LYS A 58 -3.62 -5.47 -5.01
CA LYS A 58 -4.76 -6.32 -5.33
C LYS A 58 -5.09 -7.24 -4.16
N LYS A 59 -6.36 -7.62 -4.06
CA LYS A 59 -6.83 -8.60 -3.08
C LYS A 59 -6.86 -9.99 -3.72
N LYS A 60 -6.10 -10.94 -3.18
CA LYS A 60 -6.05 -12.34 -3.64
C LYS A 60 -6.16 -13.28 -2.45
N LYS A 61 -7.16 -14.19 -2.49
CA LYS A 61 -7.42 -15.19 -1.44
C LYS A 61 -7.51 -14.58 -0.02
N GLY A 62 -8.16 -13.41 0.11
CA GLY A 62 -8.31 -12.71 1.39
C GLY A 62 -7.05 -11.98 1.90
N LYS A 63 -5.95 -12.01 1.15
CA LYS A 63 -4.73 -11.26 1.40
C LYS A 63 -4.62 -10.08 0.43
N ILE A 64 -3.91 -9.05 0.86
CA ILE A 64 -3.55 -7.89 0.06
C ILE A 64 -2.11 -8.07 -0.37
N GLU A 65 -1.84 -7.91 -1.66
CA GLU A 65 -0.50 -8.04 -2.26
C GLU A 65 -0.22 -6.89 -3.23
N LEU A 66 1.06 -6.55 -3.41
CA LEU A 66 1.50 -5.57 -4.39
C LEU A 66 1.33 -6.13 -5.82
N THR A 67 0.85 -5.27 -6.73
CA THR A 67 0.93 -5.50 -8.17
C THR A 67 2.35 -5.24 -8.68
N GLU A 68 2.58 -5.43 -9.98
CA GLU A 68 3.87 -5.06 -10.60
C GLU A 68 4.16 -3.57 -10.42
N LEU A 69 3.17 -2.71 -10.68
CA LEU A 69 3.26 -1.27 -10.46
C LEU A 69 3.50 -0.93 -8.98
N GLY A 70 2.84 -1.61 -8.06
CA GLY A 70 3.09 -1.42 -6.64
C GLY A 70 4.50 -1.81 -6.20
N LYS A 71 5.08 -2.85 -6.81
CA LYS A 71 6.48 -3.24 -6.55
C LYS A 71 7.43 -2.16 -7.04
N GLU A 72 7.24 -1.61 -8.23
CA GLU A 72 8.06 -0.52 -8.76
C GLU A 72 8.03 0.71 -7.85
N ILE A 73 6.84 1.15 -7.43
CA ILE A 73 6.69 2.28 -6.50
C ILE A 73 7.35 1.97 -5.15
N SER A 74 7.18 0.74 -4.64
CA SER A 74 7.78 0.34 -3.37
C SER A 74 9.31 0.37 -3.37
N GLN A 75 9.96 0.23 -4.53
CA GLN A 75 11.42 0.38 -4.63
C GLN A 75 11.86 1.81 -4.37
N LYS A 76 11.10 2.80 -4.83
CA LYS A 76 11.39 4.22 -4.65
C LYS A 76 11.17 4.71 -3.22
N ILE A 77 10.22 4.11 -2.48
CA ILE A 77 9.94 4.46 -1.08
C ILE A 77 11.14 4.18 -0.17
N SER A 78 11.89 3.09 -0.40
CA SER A 78 13.07 2.74 0.43
C SER A 78 14.29 3.62 0.18
N SER A 79 14.27 4.50 -0.82
CA SER A 79 15.38 5.41 -1.11
C SER A 79 15.29 6.74 -0.34
N MET A 80 14.34 6.86 0.61
CA MET A 80 14.05 8.10 1.34
C MET A 80 14.24 8.00 2.87
N GLU A 81 14.89 6.94 3.37
CA GLU A 81 15.39 6.85 4.76
C GLU A 81 16.92 6.98 4.81
#